data_AF-A0A8X8BM49-F1
#
_entry.id   AF-A0A8X8BM49-F1
#
_cell.length_a   1.000
_cell.length_b   1.000
_cell.length_c   1.000
_cell.angle_alpha   90.00
_cell.angle_beta   90.00
_cell.angle_gamma   90.00
#
_symmetry.space_group_name_H-M   'P 1'
#
loop_
_entity.id
_entity.type
_entity.pdbx_description
1 polymer ?
#
loop_
_entity_poly.entity_id
_entity_poly.type
_entity_poly.pdbx_seq_one_letter_code
_entity_poly.pdbx_strand_id
1 'polypeptide(L)'
;MPGCSSTCDVSPFIQTFIIDIFSTMFSPAATYEKKIILWDIGGLGEEYDFRVSKLLTLETKSIPLHVKLVPSQPEHLLLAACEEGMFVFDIDLNKNKSKRPAEWEVLFPVYNQEDEDGYNDFRLIDGLSFLSDNIVVSKSAKQGSIYLWSWKQTLAAQQKTKNKKLEAVILAELQWCDTDITHLSLGTCPDKDYVACGDDKGAVWTYDLELFLQTRAKATKKIAPSQVLEWPAPNQNGKGPLEPMSINNVGMDPELHYLVALTDKNIVVIWKRMQQQ
;
A
#
# COMPACT_ATOMS: atom_id res chain seq x y z
N MET A 1 -39.43 -24.95 28.47
CA MET A 1 -38.95 -23.97 27.48
C MET A 1 -37.59 -23.48 27.95
N PRO A 2 -36.49 -23.88 27.28
CA PRO A 2 -35.16 -23.38 27.59
C PRO A 2 -34.92 -22.06 26.84
N GLY A 3 -34.45 -21.04 27.54
CA GLY A 3 -34.05 -19.76 26.97
C GLY A 3 -32.69 -19.87 26.30
N CYS A 4 -32.60 -19.33 25.08
CA CYS A 4 -31.39 -19.21 24.29
C CYS A 4 -30.25 -18.54 25.06
N SER A 5 -29.14 -19.25 25.22
CA SER A 5 -27.81 -18.68 25.37
C SER A 5 -27.22 -18.48 23.97
N SER A 6 -27.22 -17.26 23.45
CA SER A 6 -26.40 -16.91 22.28
C SER A 6 -24.99 -16.57 22.77
N THR A 7 -24.14 -17.58 22.85
CA THR A 7 -22.70 -17.41 22.87
C THR A 7 -22.29 -16.87 21.50
N CYS A 8 -21.80 -15.62 21.47
CA CYS A 8 -21.02 -15.16 20.33
C CYS A 8 -19.74 -16.00 20.30
N ASP A 9 -19.67 -16.94 19.37
CA ASP A 9 -18.43 -17.62 18.98
C ASP A 9 -17.47 -16.58 18.41
N VAL A 10 -16.60 -16.06 19.27
CA VAL A 10 -15.43 -15.30 18.86
C VAL A 10 -14.37 -16.32 18.49
N SER A 11 -14.13 -16.47 17.18
CA SER A 11 -13.05 -17.30 16.63
C SER A 11 -11.72 -17.00 17.34
N PRO A 12 -11.06 -17.99 17.96
CA PRO A 12 -9.89 -17.75 18.81
C PRO A 12 -8.59 -17.90 18.02
N PHE A 13 -8.40 -17.21 16.90
CA PHE A 13 -7.10 -17.15 16.22
C PHE A 13 -6.94 -15.84 15.46
N ILE A 14 -6.67 -14.76 16.19
CA ILE A 14 -5.88 -13.65 15.66
C ILE A 14 -4.60 -13.66 16.48
N GLN A 15 -3.64 -14.50 16.08
CA GLN A 15 -2.27 -14.29 16.51
C GLN A 15 -1.84 -12.97 15.87
N THR A 16 -1.71 -11.92 16.68
CA THR A 16 -1.33 -10.59 16.21
C THR A 16 0.12 -10.63 15.77
N PHE A 17 0.36 -10.96 14.51
CA PHE A 17 1.68 -10.79 13.91
C PHE A 17 1.86 -9.33 13.54
N ILE A 18 2.87 -8.68 14.11
CA ILE A 18 3.35 -7.40 13.59
C ILE A 18 4.39 -7.73 12.52
N ILE A 19 4.11 -7.31 11.30
CA ILE A 19 5.14 -7.19 10.27
C ILE A 19 5.84 -5.87 10.56
N ASP A 20 6.99 -5.95 11.20
CA ASP A 20 7.80 -4.78 11.44
C ASP A 20 8.57 -4.50 10.14
N ILE A 21 8.09 -3.50 9.41
CA ILE A 21 8.94 -2.80 8.46
C ILE A 21 9.56 -1.69 9.28
N PHE A 22 10.88 -1.67 9.45
CA PHE A 22 11.58 -0.44 9.78
C PHE A 22 11.50 0.51 8.56
N SER A 23 10.30 0.99 8.27
CA SER A 23 9.99 2.06 7.32
C SER A 23 9.27 3.12 8.15
N THR A 24 10.10 3.95 8.77
CA THR A 24 9.81 5.20 9.49
C THR A 24 8.33 5.61 9.60
N MET A 25 7.71 5.31 10.73
CA MET A 25 6.79 6.24 11.37
C MET A 25 6.80 5.98 12.88
N PHE A 26 7.36 6.96 13.62
CA PHE A 26 7.64 6.98 15.08
C PHE A 26 8.95 6.34 15.58
N SER A 27 9.91 7.22 15.91
CA SER A 27 11.13 7.04 16.72
C SER A 27 12.45 6.73 15.98
N PRO A 28 13.58 7.41 16.31
CA PRO A 28 14.81 7.45 15.54
C PRO A 28 15.66 6.20 15.76
N ALA A 29 15.35 5.14 15.02
CA ALA A 29 16.28 4.07 14.68
C ALA A 29 15.86 3.52 13.31
N ALA A 30 15.90 4.35 12.28
CA ALA A 30 15.71 3.93 10.90
C ALA A 30 16.88 3.01 10.51
N THR A 31 16.68 1.70 10.58
CA THR A 31 17.61 0.74 9.99
C THR A 31 17.34 0.72 8.49
N TYR A 32 18.25 1.33 7.71
CA TYR A 32 18.39 1.19 6.25
C TYR A 32 18.77 -0.25 5.83
N GLU A 33 18.31 -1.24 6.58
CA GLU A 33 18.62 -2.64 6.35
C GLU A 33 17.77 -3.18 5.22
N LYS A 34 18.42 -3.88 4.28
CA LYS A 34 17.78 -4.55 3.15
C LYS A 34 17.12 -5.87 3.61
N LYS A 35 16.23 -5.79 4.61
CA LYS A 35 15.55 -6.92 5.23
C LYS A 35 14.17 -6.54 5.76
N ILE A 36 13.27 -7.52 5.81
CA ILE A 36 11.98 -7.43 6.52
C ILE A 36 12.00 -8.50 7.61
N ILE A 37 11.52 -8.19 8.82
CA ILE A 37 11.53 -9.13 9.94
C ILE A 37 10.11 -9.35 10.45
N LEU A 38 9.68 -10.60 10.49
CA LEU A 38 8.40 -10.99 11.09
C LEU A 38 8.63 -11.34 12.56
N TRP A 39 7.79 -10.77 13.41
CA TRP A 39 7.83 -10.97 14.86
C TRP A 39 6.50 -11.54 15.34
N ASP A 40 6.59 -12.45 16.31
CA ASP A 40 5.49 -12.75 17.21
C ASP A 40 5.65 -11.85 18.42
N ILE A 41 4.68 -10.98 18.66
CA ILE A 41 4.68 -10.09 19.83
C ILE A 41 3.89 -10.68 21.01
N GLY A 42 3.35 -11.90 20.86
CA GLY A 42 2.48 -12.54 21.84
C GLY A 42 1.03 -12.04 21.78
N GLY A 43 0.20 -12.56 22.69
CA GLY A 43 -1.18 -12.11 22.87
C GLY A 43 -1.27 -10.88 23.80
N LEU A 44 -2.26 -10.04 23.58
CA LEU A 44 -2.61 -8.93 24.48
C LEU A 44 -3.37 -9.48 25.70
N GLY A 45 -2.65 -10.09 26.65
CA GLY A 45 -3.21 -10.49 27.94
C GLY A 45 -3.34 -9.31 28.90
N GLU A 46 -4.26 -9.42 29.87
CA GLU A 46 -4.49 -8.37 30.90
C GLU A 46 -3.24 -8.04 31.73
N GLU A 47 -2.31 -8.99 31.84
CA GLU A 47 -1.08 -8.85 32.64
C GLU A 47 0.09 -8.24 31.86
N TYR A 48 -0.07 -7.90 30.57
CA TYR A 48 1.00 -7.38 29.71
C TYR A 48 2.26 -8.28 29.66
N ASP A 49 2.11 -9.59 29.87
CA ASP A 49 3.18 -10.58 29.73
C ASP A 49 3.44 -10.89 28.25
N PHE A 50 4.13 -9.97 27.55
CA PHE A 50 4.51 -10.18 26.16
C PHE A 50 5.90 -10.82 26.04
N ARG A 51 5.97 -11.93 25.30
CA ARG A 51 7.23 -12.56 24.88
C ARG A 51 7.43 -12.35 23.40
N VAL A 52 8.24 -11.36 23.05
CA VAL A 52 8.59 -11.10 21.65
C VAL A 52 9.54 -12.18 21.15
N SER A 53 9.22 -12.77 20.01
CA SER A 53 10.11 -13.72 19.34
C SER A 53 10.21 -13.42 17.84
N LYS A 54 11.44 -13.52 17.31
CA LYS A 54 11.67 -13.35 15.88
C LYS A 54 11.27 -14.64 15.16
N LEU A 55 10.35 -14.53 14.22
CA LEU A 55 9.83 -15.67 13.45
C LEU A 55 10.65 -15.89 12.18
N LEU A 56 10.84 -14.83 11.40
CA LEU A 56 11.41 -14.94 10.06
C LEU A 56 12.14 -13.66 9.66
N THR A 57 13.22 -13.80 8.91
CA THR A 57 13.92 -12.70 8.25
C THR A 57 13.85 -12.88 6.74
N LEU A 58 13.30 -11.89 6.04
CA LEU A 58 13.25 -11.83 4.59
C LEU A 58 14.37 -10.94 4.09
N GLU A 59 15.14 -11.41 3.13
CA GLU A 59 16.27 -10.67 2.55
C GLU A 59 15.81 -9.94 1.29
N THR A 60 15.81 -8.61 1.33
CA THR A 60 15.45 -7.76 0.20
C THR A 60 16.70 -7.32 -0.56
N LYS A 61 16.55 -6.92 -1.83
CA LYS A 61 17.67 -6.41 -2.65
C LYS A 61 17.95 -4.92 -2.40
N SER A 62 16.95 -4.18 -1.95
CA SER A 62 16.96 -2.76 -1.61
C SER A 62 16.04 -2.47 -0.43
N ILE A 63 15.96 -1.21 0.00
CA ILE A 63 15.22 -0.81 1.19
C ILE A 63 13.71 -1.03 0.94
N PRO A 64 13.02 -1.80 1.80
CA PRO A 64 11.57 -1.95 1.73
C PRO A 64 10.87 -0.66 2.18
N LEU A 65 9.94 -0.18 1.36
CA LEU A 65 9.16 1.03 1.62
C LEU A 65 7.75 0.70 2.13
N HIS A 66 7.10 -0.29 1.50
CA HIS A 66 5.81 -0.82 1.91
C HIS A 66 5.78 -2.33 1.88
N VAL A 67 5.05 -2.93 2.81
CA VAL A 67 4.82 -4.37 2.86
C VAL A 67 3.35 -4.63 3.10
N LYS A 68 2.79 -5.59 2.34
CA LYS A 68 1.40 -6.01 2.44
C LYS A 68 1.32 -7.54 2.44
N LEU A 69 0.54 -8.09 3.36
CA LEU A 69 0.11 -9.48 3.27
C LEU A 69 -0.81 -9.63 2.06
N VAL A 70 -0.67 -10.74 1.35
CA VAL A 70 -1.57 -11.07 0.25
C VAL A 70 -2.91 -11.52 0.86
N PRO A 71 -4.04 -10.80 0.65
CA PRO A 71 -5.29 -11.08 1.36
C PRO A 71 -5.82 -12.50 1.13
N SER A 72 -5.62 -13.07 -0.05
CA SER A 72 -6.04 -14.43 -0.36
C SER A 72 -5.16 -15.53 0.28
N GLN A 73 -3.94 -15.18 0.73
CA GLN A 73 -2.95 -16.11 1.27
C GLN A 73 -2.06 -15.43 2.35
N PRO A 74 -2.65 -14.87 3.42
CA PRO A 74 -1.96 -13.96 4.33
C PRO A 74 -0.90 -14.66 5.21
N GLU A 75 -0.96 -15.99 5.34
CA GLU A 75 0.01 -16.79 6.07
C GLU A 75 1.14 -17.33 5.18
N HIS A 76 1.03 -17.17 3.86
CA HIS A 76 1.97 -17.77 2.91
C HIS A 76 2.71 -16.76 2.06
N LEU A 77 2.07 -15.65 1.68
CA LEU A 77 2.65 -14.69 0.74
C LEU A 77 2.60 -13.26 1.26
N LEU A 78 3.69 -12.56 0.98
CA LEU A 78 3.92 -11.16 1.33
C LEU A 78 4.48 -10.43 0.13
N LEU A 79 3.91 -9.25 -0.15
CA LEU A 79 4.35 -8.36 -1.22
C LEU A 79 5.09 -7.18 -0.60
N ALA A 80 6.29 -6.90 -1.08
CA ALA A 80 7.11 -5.79 -0.63
C ALA A 80 7.43 -4.87 -1.80
N ALA A 81 7.06 -3.60 -1.67
CA ALA A 81 7.51 -2.52 -2.53
C ALA A 81 8.80 -1.93 -1.94
N CYS A 82 9.84 -1.84 -2.76
CA CYS A 82 11.16 -1.37 -2.35
C CYS A 82 11.65 -0.26 -3.29
N GLU A 83 12.78 0.36 -2.96
CA GLU A 83 13.45 1.35 -3.82
C GLU A 83 13.88 0.80 -5.19
N GLU A 84 14.03 -0.52 -5.33
CA GLU A 84 14.58 -1.14 -6.56
C GLU A 84 13.70 -2.29 -7.04
N GLY A 85 12.39 -2.06 -7.01
CA GLY A 85 11.37 -2.96 -7.53
C GLY A 85 10.45 -3.52 -6.46
N MET A 86 9.58 -4.43 -6.90
CA MET A 86 8.58 -5.07 -6.05
C MET A 86 8.78 -6.58 -6.01
N PHE A 87 8.77 -7.14 -4.81
CA PHE A 87 9.18 -8.52 -4.56
C PHE A 87 8.09 -9.29 -3.81
N VAL A 88 7.97 -10.57 -4.15
CA VAL A 88 7.08 -11.50 -3.46
C VAL A 88 7.91 -12.43 -2.60
N PHE A 89 7.48 -12.62 -1.36
CA PHE A 89 8.13 -13.47 -0.38
C PHE A 89 7.19 -14.58 0.08
N ASP A 90 7.79 -15.73 0.35
CA ASP A 90 7.14 -16.82 1.05
C ASP A 90 7.35 -16.70 2.55
N ILE A 91 6.24 -16.53 3.27
CA ILE A 91 6.22 -16.33 4.73
C ILE A 91 5.67 -17.53 5.50
N ASP A 92 5.47 -18.68 4.86
CA ASP A 92 4.96 -19.89 5.50
C ASP A 92 5.90 -20.35 6.63
N LEU A 93 5.47 -20.18 7.88
CA LEU A 93 6.29 -20.45 9.06
C LEU A 93 6.56 -21.95 9.27
N ASN A 94 5.84 -22.84 8.58
CA ASN A 94 6.08 -24.29 8.65
C ASN A 94 7.39 -24.69 7.95
N LYS A 95 8.01 -23.79 7.17
CA LYS A 95 9.29 -24.06 6.51
C LYS A 95 10.46 -23.82 7.47
N ASN A 96 11.37 -24.80 7.53
CA ASN A 96 12.56 -24.82 8.42
C ASN A 96 13.65 -23.76 8.14
N LYS A 97 13.37 -22.72 7.36
CA LYS A 97 14.31 -21.63 7.05
C LYS A 97 13.86 -20.33 7.71
N SER A 98 14.67 -19.85 8.64
CA SER A 98 14.49 -18.57 9.35
C SER A 98 15.00 -17.36 8.57
N LYS A 99 15.69 -17.56 7.44
CA LYS A 99 16.09 -16.53 6.48
C LYS A 99 15.66 -16.92 5.07
N ARG A 100 15.03 -16.01 4.33
CA ARG A 100 14.48 -16.30 3.00
C ARG A 100 14.70 -15.14 2.02
N PRO A 101 15.20 -15.40 0.81
CA PRO A 101 15.21 -14.40 -0.26
C PRO A 101 13.80 -14.22 -0.85
N ALA A 102 13.64 -13.22 -1.72
CA ALA A 102 12.44 -13.09 -2.55
C ALA A 102 12.21 -14.34 -3.41
N GLU A 103 10.96 -14.79 -3.49
CA GLU A 103 10.56 -15.87 -4.38
C GLU A 103 10.63 -15.44 -5.84
N TRP A 104 10.17 -14.23 -6.14
CA TRP A 104 10.22 -13.62 -7.47
C TRP A 104 9.97 -12.10 -7.40
N GLU A 105 10.23 -11.43 -8.52
CA GLU A 105 10.08 -9.98 -8.70
C GLU A 105 8.94 -9.68 -9.67
N VAL A 106 8.10 -8.72 -9.32
CA VAL A 106 7.06 -8.18 -10.19
C VAL A 106 7.68 -7.06 -11.03
N LEU A 107 7.53 -7.15 -12.35
CA LEU A 107 8.00 -6.16 -13.31
C LEU A 107 6.82 -5.31 -13.77
N PHE A 108 7.06 -4.02 -14.00
CA PHE A 108 6.08 -3.11 -14.55
C PHE A 108 6.48 -2.65 -15.96
N PRO A 109 5.51 -2.35 -16.84
CA PRO A 109 5.80 -1.85 -18.18
C PRO A 109 6.66 -0.58 -18.20
N VAL A 110 6.48 0.31 -17.21
CA VAL A 110 7.25 1.55 -17.08
C VAL A 110 8.76 1.30 -16.93
N TYR A 111 9.19 0.11 -16.47
CA TYR A 111 10.61 -0.22 -16.35
C TYR A 111 11.35 -0.27 -17.70
N ASN A 112 10.64 -0.36 -18.82
CA ASN A 112 11.25 -0.33 -20.15
C ASN A 112 11.36 1.08 -20.72
N GLN A 113 10.93 2.11 -19.98
CA GLN A 113 11.08 3.51 -20.36
C GLN A 113 12.43 4.03 -19.89
N GLU A 114 13.06 4.89 -20.69
CA GLU A 114 14.29 5.60 -20.34
C GLU A 114 13.89 7.01 -19.87
N ASP A 115 14.33 7.40 -18.68
CA ASP A 115 14.25 8.81 -18.26
C ASP A 115 15.22 9.66 -19.09
N GLU A 116 14.97 10.98 -19.13
CA GLU A 116 15.80 11.96 -19.86
C GLU A 116 17.29 11.91 -19.45
N ASP A 117 17.59 11.48 -18.22
CA ASP A 117 18.94 11.33 -17.66
C ASP A 117 19.54 9.92 -17.79
N GLY A 118 18.83 8.97 -18.40
CA GLY A 118 19.28 7.58 -18.57
C GLY A 118 19.31 6.73 -17.28
N TYR A 119 18.79 7.24 -16.16
CA TYR A 119 18.59 6.52 -14.90
C TYR A 119 17.14 6.06 -14.76
N ASN A 120 16.90 4.77 -14.53
CA ASN A 120 15.54 4.22 -14.41
C ASN A 120 15.02 4.30 -12.97
N ASP A 121 14.59 5.49 -12.55
CA ASP A 121 14.07 5.72 -11.20
C ASP A 121 12.61 5.23 -11.04
N PHE A 122 11.99 4.75 -12.13
CA PHE A 122 10.68 4.10 -12.09
C PHE A 122 10.65 2.81 -11.26
N ARG A 123 11.82 2.25 -10.94
CA ARG A 123 11.95 1.05 -10.10
C ARG A 123 11.61 1.32 -8.63
N LEU A 124 11.68 2.57 -8.18
CA LEU A 124 11.25 2.94 -6.84
C LEU A 124 9.73 2.84 -6.74
N ILE A 125 9.25 1.93 -5.88
CA ILE A 125 7.81 1.74 -5.63
C ILE A 125 7.49 2.26 -4.24
N ASP A 126 6.91 3.46 -4.18
CA ASP A 126 6.60 4.22 -2.97
C ASP A 126 5.09 4.34 -2.70
N GLY A 127 4.29 3.52 -3.40
CA GLY A 127 2.91 3.29 -3.06
C GLY A 127 2.54 1.83 -3.30
N LEU A 128 1.96 1.18 -2.29
CA LEU A 128 1.45 -0.19 -2.40
C LEU A 128 0.25 -0.41 -1.47
N SER A 129 -0.87 -0.84 -2.05
CA SER A 129 -2.02 -1.31 -1.28
C SER A 129 -2.85 -2.33 -2.07
N PHE A 130 -3.67 -3.11 -1.36
CA PHE A 130 -4.72 -3.92 -1.98
C PHE A 130 -6.03 -3.13 -1.96
N LEU A 131 -6.73 -3.12 -3.09
CA LEU A 131 -8.10 -2.62 -3.20
C LEU A 131 -9.11 -3.76 -3.00
N SER A 132 -8.72 -5.00 -3.33
CA SER A 132 -9.45 -6.22 -3.03
C SER A 132 -8.49 -7.41 -3.00
N ASP A 133 -8.98 -8.62 -2.75
CA ASP A 133 -8.18 -9.87 -2.82
C ASP A 133 -7.48 -10.11 -4.17
N ASN A 134 -7.89 -9.40 -5.22
CA ASN A 134 -7.30 -9.55 -6.55
C ASN A 134 -6.68 -8.26 -7.09
N ILE A 135 -7.13 -7.08 -6.65
CA ILE A 135 -6.69 -5.82 -7.25
C ILE A 135 -5.64 -5.19 -6.35
N VAL A 136 -4.45 -5.03 -6.93
CA VAL A 136 -3.34 -4.31 -6.28
C VAL A 136 -3.20 -2.94 -6.93
N VAL A 137 -2.94 -1.96 -6.08
CA VAL A 137 -2.66 -0.58 -6.43
C VAL A 137 -1.20 -0.30 -6.10
N SER A 138 -0.42 0.09 -7.10
CA SER A 138 1.00 0.40 -6.92
C SER A 138 1.41 1.63 -7.70
N LYS A 139 2.37 2.37 -7.16
CA LYS A 139 2.80 3.67 -7.68
C LYS A 139 4.32 3.80 -7.57
N SER A 140 4.90 4.46 -8.57
CA SER A 140 6.24 5.04 -8.54
C SER A 140 6.12 6.56 -8.71
N ALA A 141 6.88 7.34 -7.95
CA ALA A 141 6.80 8.80 -7.92
C ALA A 141 6.87 9.47 -9.31
N LYS A 142 7.80 9.03 -10.16
CA LYS A 142 8.07 9.66 -11.47
C LYS A 142 7.23 9.12 -12.62
N GLN A 143 6.39 8.12 -12.37
CA GLN A 143 5.60 7.48 -13.43
C GLN A 143 4.47 8.40 -13.96
N GLY A 144 4.00 9.36 -13.17
CA GLY A 144 2.82 10.17 -13.49
C GLY A 144 1.54 9.33 -13.63
N SER A 145 1.52 8.11 -13.10
CA SER A 145 0.34 7.26 -12.99
C SER A 145 0.45 6.26 -11.85
N ILE A 146 -0.70 5.75 -11.43
CA ILE A 146 -0.84 4.65 -10.47
C ILE A 146 -1.33 3.42 -11.25
N TYR A 147 -0.68 2.27 -11.07
CA TYR A 147 -1.12 1.03 -11.69
C TYR A 147 -2.21 0.35 -10.86
N LEU A 148 -3.26 -0.11 -11.55
CA LEU A 148 -4.16 -1.15 -11.09
C LEU A 148 -3.80 -2.46 -11.80
N TRP A 149 -3.55 -3.53 -11.05
CA TRP A 149 -3.16 -4.81 -11.64
C TRP A 149 -3.76 -6.01 -10.91
N SER A 150 -3.91 -7.12 -11.62
CA SER A 150 -4.51 -8.35 -11.09
C SER A 150 -3.47 -9.24 -10.43
N TRP A 151 -3.55 -9.39 -9.12
CA TRP A 151 -2.77 -10.34 -8.34
C TRP A 151 -3.00 -11.79 -8.80
N LYS A 152 -4.25 -12.24 -8.93
CA LYS A 152 -4.56 -13.63 -9.27
C LYS A 152 -4.05 -14.01 -10.66
N GLN A 153 -4.18 -13.13 -11.66
CA GLN A 153 -3.67 -13.40 -13.01
C GLN A 153 -2.14 -13.39 -13.04
N THR A 154 -1.50 -12.45 -12.32
CA THR A 154 -0.04 -12.40 -12.20
C THR A 154 0.49 -13.66 -11.51
N LEU A 155 -0.12 -14.09 -10.39
CA LEU A 155 0.25 -15.31 -9.69
C LEU A 155 0.04 -16.57 -10.54
N ALA A 156 -1.07 -16.67 -11.29
CA ALA A 156 -1.32 -17.78 -12.19
C ALA A 156 -0.26 -17.88 -13.31
N ALA A 157 0.15 -16.74 -13.88
CA ALA A 157 1.23 -16.68 -14.86
C ALA A 157 2.58 -17.08 -14.25
N GLN A 158 2.84 -16.69 -12.99
CA GLN A 158 4.02 -17.09 -12.24
C GLN A 158 4.06 -18.61 -12.04
N GLN A 159 2.96 -19.22 -11.61
CA GLN A 159 2.87 -20.65 -11.36
C GLN A 159 3.06 -21.47 -12.64
N LYS A 160 2.60 -20.95 -13.78
CA LYS A 160 2.74 -21.59 -15.10
C LYS A 160 4.19 -21.54 -15.61
N THR A 161 4.86 -20.40 -15.47
CA THR A 161 6.20 -20.17 -16.05
C THR A 161 7.34 -20.51 -15.08
N LYS A 162 7.10 -20.39 -13.77
CA LYS A 162 8.08 -20.47 -12.68
C LYS A 162 9.24 -19.47 -12.82
N ASN A 163 9.02 -18.38 -13.56
CA ASN A 163 10.02 -17.34 -13.75
C ASN A 163 10.28 -16.57 -12.46
N LYS A 164 11.54 -16.18 -12.23
CA LYS A 164 11.96 -15.35 -11.08
C LYS A 164 11.66 -13.85 -11.26
N LYS A 165 11.28 -13.45 -12.47
CA LYS A 165 10.81 -12.10 -12.82
C LYS A 165 9.58 -12.24 -13.69
N LEU A 166 8.52 -11.51 -13.39
CA LEU A 166 7.25 -11.62 -14.11
C LEU A 166 6.56 -10.27 -14.21
N GLU A 167 6.04 -9.95 -15.38
CA GLU A 167 5.25 -8.74 -15.59
C GLU A 167 3.91 -8.78 -14.83
N ALA A 168 3.57 -7.67 -14.18
CA ALA A 168 2.25 -7.46 -13.60
C ALA A 168 1.19 -7.45 -14.71
N VAL A 169 0.08 -8.14 -14.47
CA VAL A 169 -1.08 -8.09 -15.38
C VAL A 169 -1.86 -6.80 -15.12
N ILE A 170 -1.48 -5.74 -15.83
CA ILE A 170 -2.09 -4.40 -15.71
C ILE A 170 -3.54 -4.43 -16.20
N LEU A 171 -4.44 -3.88 -15.38
CA LEU A 171 -5.86 -3.72 -15.67
C LEU A 171 -6.17 -2.29 -16.16
N ALA A 172 -5.54 -1.30 -15.53
CA ALA A 172 -5.65 0.10 -15.89
C ALA A 172 -4.51 0.91 -15.27
N GLU A 173 -4.36 2.14 -15.77
CA GLU A 173 -3.55 3.18 -15.17
C GLU A 173 -4.44 4.31 -14.72
N LEU A 174 -4.23 4.83 -13.52
CA LEU A 174 -4.88 6.03 -13.02
C LEU A 174 -3.94 7.21 -13.28
N GLN A 175 -4.44 8.27 -13.89
CA GLN A 175 -3.69 9.51 -14.05
C GLN A 175 -3.40 10.11 -12.68
N TRP A 176 -2.13 10.39 -12.40
CA TRP A 176 -1.69 11.03 -11.15
C TRP A 176 -0.74 12.19 -11.48
N CYS A 177 -0.30 12.93 -10.46
CA CYS A 177 0.63 14.05 -10.67
C CYS A 177 1.99 13.56 -11.16
N ASP A 178 2.65 14.42 -11.93
CA ASP A 178 4.05 14.27 -12.29
C ASP A 178 4.90 15.01 -11.24
N THR A 179 5.75 14.27 -10.52
CA THR A 179 6.54 14.81 -9.40
C THR A 179 7.83 14.00 -9.20
N ASP A 180 8.88 14.71 -8.79
CA ASP A 180 10.14 14.11 -8.33
C ASP A 180 10.12 13.73 -6.85
N ILE A 181 9.06 14.09 -6.12
CA ILE A 181 8.94 13.81 -4.69
C ILE A 181 8.53 12.34 -4.48
N THR A 182 9.44 11.58 -3.89
CA THR A 182 9.23 10.19 -3.49
C THR A 182 8.54 10.10 -2.13
N HIS A 183 8.08 8.89 -1.78
CA HIS A 183 7.47 8.56 -0.49
C HIS A 183 6.09 9.22 -0.24
N LEU A 184 5.38 9.57 -1.31
CA LEU A 184 3.98 9.98 -1.25
C LEU A 184 3.08 8.73 -1.27
N SER A 185 2.65 8.29 -0.09
CA SER A 185 1.91 7.05 0.08
C SER A 185 0.46 7.18 -0.38
N LEU A 186 -0.02 6.17 -1.11
CA LEU A 186 -1.43 6.03 -1.48
C LEU A 186 -2.23 5.25 -0.43
N GLY A 187 -3.53 5.52 -0.36
CA GLY A 187 -4.50 4.81 0.47
C GLY A 187 -5.62 4.19 -0.36
N THR A 188 -6.23 3.12 0.16
CA THR A 188 -7.40 2.46 -0.45
C THR A 188 -8.54 2.35 0.55
N CYS A 189 -9.78 2.38 0.06
CA CYS A 189 -10.99 2.00 0.79
C CYS A 189 -11.65 0.84 0.03
N PRO A 190 -11.30 -0.42 0.35
CA PRO A 190 -11.75 -1.61 -0.37
C PRO A 190 -13.27 -1.72 -0.52
N ASP A 191 -14.02 -1.48 0.55
CA ASP A 191 -15.49 -1.63 0.57
C ASP A 191 -16.23 -0.63 -0.33
N LYS A 192 -15.51 0.38 -0.83
CA LYS A 192 -16.02 1.44 -1.71
C LYS A 192 -15.29 1.51 -3.04
N ASP A 193 -14.43 0.53 -3.36
CA ASP A 193 -13.61 0.52 -4.57
C ASP A 193 -12.86 1.85 -4.79
N TYR A 194 -12.38 2.46 -3.71
CA TYR A 194 -11.85 3.82 -3.72
C TYR A 194 -10.33 3.86 -3.53
N VAL A 195 -9.66 4.73 -4.27
CA VAL A 195 -8.22 5.00 -4.16
C VAL A 195 -8.01 6.48 -3.94
N ALA A 196 -7.06 6.83 -3.08
CA ALA A 196 -6.62 8.21 -2.90
C ALA A 196 -5.09 8.29 -2.81
N CYS A 197 -4.51 9.33 -3.39
CA CYS A 197 -3.07 9.60 -3.34
C CYS A 197 -2.81 11.10 -3.19
N GLY A 198 -1.93 11.45 -2.27
CA GLY A 198 -1.43 12.81 -2.12
C GLY A 198 -0.48 13.21 -3.24
N ASP A 199 -0.27 14.52 -3.42
CA ASP A 199 0.81 15.07 -4.25
C ASP A 199 1.73 16.02 -3.46
N ASP A 200 2.75 16.55 -4.15
CA ASP A 200 3.73 17.51 -3.65
C ASP A 200 3.22 18.96 -3.58
N LYS A 201 1.95 19.19 -3.95
CA LYS A 201 1.30 20.50 -3.98
C LYS A 201 0.12 20.59 -3.02
N GLY A 202 0.01 19.65 -2.08
CA GLY A 202 -1.03 19.66 -1.05
C GLY A 202 -2.39 19.16 -1.52
N ALA A 203 -2.50 18.65 -2.75
CA ALA A 203 -3.75 18.10 -3.25
C ALA A 203 -3.84 16.59 -3.02
N VAL A 204 -5.08 16.10 -2.96
CA VAL A 204 -5.38 14.66 -2.90
C VAL A 204 -6.16 14.25 -4.13
N TRP A 205 -5.57 13.38 -4.92
CA TRP A 205 -6.14 12.78 -6.12
C TRP A 205 -6.97 11.57 -5.70
N THR A 206 -8.24 11.53 -6.10
CA THR A 206 -9.18 10.49 -5.69
C THR A 206 -9.80 9.78 -6.88
N TYR A 207 -10.11 8.49 -6.72
CA TYR A 207 -10.65 7.65 -7.77
C TYR A 207 -11.74 6.75 -7.18
N ASP A 208 -12.97 6.96 -7.62
CA ASP A 208 -14.10 6.07 -7.44
C ASP A 208 -14.11 5.07 -8.60
N LEU A 209 -13.76 3.82 -8.31
CA LEU A 209 -13.56 2.79 -9.32
C LEU A 209 -14.73 1.80 -9.40
N GLU A 210 -15.82 2.02 -8.65
CA GLU A 210 -16.93 1.08 -8.56
C GLU A 210 -17.47 0.69 -9.96
N LEU A 211 -17.83 1.69 -10.77
CA LEU A 211 -18.36 1.45 -12.12
C LEU A 211 -17.33 0.79 -13.04
N PHE A 212 -16.06 1.19 -12.93
CA PHE A 212 -14.98 0.63 -13.74
C PHE A 212 -14.79 -0.87 -13.44
N LEU A 213 -14.79 -1.24 -12.16
CA LEU A 213 -14.61 -2.62 -11.72
C LEU A 213 -15.84 -3.49 -11.99
N GLN A 214 -17.05 -2.94 -11.88
CA GLN A 214 -18.29 -3.62 -12.25
C GLN A 214 -18.35 -3.97 -13.74
N THR A 215 -17.94 -3.03 -14.60
CA THR A 215 -17.96 -3.23 -16.06
C THR A 215 -16.84 -4.15 -16.55
N ARG A 216 -15.82 -4.42 -15.72
CA ARG A 216 -14.60 -5.17 -16.09
C ARG A 216 -13.96 -4.67 -17.38
N ALA A 217 -14.11 -3.38 -17.66
CA ALA A 217 -13.59 -2.77 -18.87
C ALA A 217 -12.05 -2.78 -18.83
N LYS A 218 -11.40 -3.06 -19.95
CA LYS A 218 -9.98 -2.75 -20.11
C LYS A 218 -9.87 -1.27 -20.47
N ALA A 219 -9.19 -0.50 -19.63
CA ALA A 219 -8.93 0.90 -19.94
C ALA A 219 -7.87 0.97 -21.05
N THR A 220 -8.18 1.67 -22.14
CA THR A 220 -7.23 1.95 -23.24
C THR A 220 -6.46 3.25 -23.05
N LYS A 221 -6.90 4.07 -22.09
CA LYS A 221 -6.29 5.34 -21.69
C LYS A 221 -6.19 5.39 -20.16
N LYS A 222 -5.34 6.27 -19.63
CA LYS A 222 -5.28 6.56 -18.19
C LYS A 222 -6.66 7.05 -17.71
N ILE A 223 -7.13 6.51 -16.59
CA ILE A 223 -8.38 6.89 -15.92
C ILE A 223 -8.13 8.21 -15.18
N ALA A 224 -8.91 9.24 -15.50
CA ALA A 224 -8.82 10.54 -14.83
C ALA A 224 -9.26 10.43 -13.35
N PRO A 225 -8.76 11.30 -12.45
CA PRO A 225 -9.27 11.37 -11.09
C PRO A 225 -10.77 11.67 -11.10
N SER A 226 -11.51 11.05 -10.17
CA SER A 226 -12.90 11.41 -9.91
C SER A 226 -13.00 12.81 -9.34
N GLN A 227 -12.08 13.15 -8.42
CA GLN A 227 -11.93 14.48 -7.85
C GLN A 227 -10.46 14.73 -7.47
N VAL A 228 -10.03 15.99 -7.54
CA VAL A 228 -8.78 16.47 -6.95
C VAL A 228 -9.15 17.44 -5.83
N LEU A 229 -8.84 17.06 -4.59
CA LEU A 229 -9.12 17.86 -3.41
C LEU A 229 -7.94 18.81 -3.18
N GLU A 230 -8.13 20.08 -3.50
CA GLU A 230 -7.09 21.11 -3.40
C GLU A 230 -6.69 21.40 -1.95
N TRP A 231 -5.47 21.93 -1.79
CA TRP A 231 -4.96 22.39 -0.51
C TRP A 231 -5.90 23.44 0.13
N PRO A 232 -6.37 23.25 1.37
CA PRO A 232 -7.36 24.15 1.99
C PRO A 232 -6.81 25.54 2.38
N ALA A 233 -5.50 25.78 2.26
CA ALA A 233 -4.85 27.07 2.52
C ALA A 233 -5.31 27.79 3.81
N PRO A 234 -5.29 27.12 4.98
CA PRO A 234 -5.73 27.73 6.24
C PRO A 234 -4.90 28.98 6.58
N ASN A 235 -5.56 30.04 7.04
CA ASN A 235 -4.89 31.28 7.44
C ASN A 235 -4.13 31.09 8.76
N GLN A 236 -2.84 31.41 8.77
CA GLN A 236 -2.10 31.65 10.00
C GLN A 236 -2.37 33.07 10.49
N ASN A 237 -2.72 33.19 11.77
CA ASN A 237 -2.97 34.48 12.44
C ASN A 237 -1.84 35.48 12.15
N GLY A 238 -2.17 36.52 11.38
CA GLY A 238 -1.26 37.61 11.02
C GLY A 238 -0.15 37.27 10.01
N LYS A 239 -0.13 36.05 9.44
CA LYS A 239 0.92 35.60 8.50
C LYS A 239 0.41 35.20 7.11
N GLY A 240 -0.91 35.24 6.88
CA GLY A 240 -1.52 34.87 5.60
C GLY A 240 -1.80 33.37 5.48
N PRO A 241 -2.23 32.90 4.30
CA PRO A 241 -2.53 31.48 4.06
C PRO A 241 -1.26 30.63 4.15
N LEU A 242 -1.40 29.42 4.68
CA LEU A 242 -0.33 28.45 4.64
C LEU A 242 -0.04 28.01 3.21
N GLU A 243 1.22 28.07 2.83
CA GLU A 243 1.72 27.54 1.55
C GLU A 243 1.39 26.04 1.43
N PRO A 244 1.16 25.54 0.21
CA PRO A 244 0.96 24.12 -0.04
C PRO A 244 2.14 23.28 0.44
N MET A 245 1.86 22.04 0.82
CA MET A 245 2.79 21.11 1.44
C MET A 245 2.57 19.71 0.89
N SER A 246 3.63 18.91 0.80
CA SER A 246 3.52 17.54 0.31
C SER A 246 2.62 16.70 1.20
N ILE A 247 1.70 15.96 0.59
CA ILE A 247 0.83 14.99 1.27
C ILE A 247 1.53 13.64 1.28
N ASN A 248 2.18 13.31 2.40
CA ASN A 248 2.96 12.09 2.55
C ASN A 248 2.09 10.84 2.68
N ASN A 249 0.93 10.94 3.32
CA ASN A 249 0.05 9.81 3.59
C ASN A 249 -1.41 10.20 3.47
N VAL A 250 -2.22 9.26 2.99
CA VAL A 250 -3.68 9.37 2.94
C VAL A 250 -4.31 8.12 3.57
N GLY A 251 -5.31 8.33 4.41
CA GLY A 251 -6.11 7.28 5.03
C GLY A 251 -7.61 7.59 4.92
N MET A 252 -8.43 6.56 4.96
CA MET A 252 -9.89 6.66 4.88
C MET A 252 -10.51 5.68 5.88
N ASP A 253 -11.69 6.02 6.40
CA ASP A 253 -12.47 5.03 7.14
C ASP A 253 -13.13 4.03 6.17
N PRO A 254 -13.50 2.82 6.63
CA PRO A 254 -14.08 1.77 5.78
C PRO A 254 -15.38 2.18 5.06
N GLU A 255 -16.14 3.10 5.63
CA GLU A 255 -17.40 3.58 5.04
C GLU A 255 -17.20 4.78 4.12
N LEU A 256 -15.97 5.30 4.04
CA LEU A 256 -15.56 6.48 3.27
C LEU A 256 -16.36 7.74 3.66
N HIS A 257 -16.62 7.90 4.96
CA HIS A 257 -17.18 9.12 5.54
C HIS A 257 -16.13 10.22 5.69
N TYR A 258 -14.88 9.86 5.91
CA TYR A 258 -13.74 10.73 6.16
C TYR A 258 -12.53 10.31 5.33
N LEU A 259 -11.88 11.29 4.73
CA LEU A 259 -10.55 11.16 4.16
C LEU A 259 -9.59 12.01 5.00
N VAL A 260 -8.49 11.41 5.44
CA VAL A 260 -7.46 12.05 6.26
C VAL A 260 -6.17 12.08 5.46
N ALA A 261 -5.52 13.25 5.38
CA ALA A 261 -4.21 13.40 4.79
C ALA A 261 -3.21 13.98 5.81
N LEU A 262 -1.98 13.48 5.79
CA LEU A 262 -0.87 13.95 6.62
C LEU A 262 0.19 14.61 5.74
N THR A 263 0.58 15.83 6.09
CA THR A 263 1.62 16.58 5.38
C THR A 263 3.03 16.29 5.91
N ASP A 264 4.05 16.66 5.14
CA ASP A 264 5.46 16.70 5.53
C ASP A 264 5.78 17.66 6.69
N LYS A 265 4.87 18.58 7.02
CA LYS A 265 4.98 19.49 8.20
C LYS A 265 4.10 19.08 9.37
N ASN A 266 3.68 17.81 9.43
CA ASN A 266 2.84 17.26 10.50
C ASN A 266 1.48 17.96 10.65
N ILE A 267 0.94 18.51 9.54
CA ILE A 267 -0.42 19.04 9.51
C ILE A 267 -1.35 17.94 9.00
N VAL A 268 -2.47 17.77 9.69
CA VAL A 268 -3.51 16.81 9.32
C VAL A 268 -4.67 17.56 8.70
N VAL A 269 -5.06 17.15 7.49
CA VAL A 269 -6.25 17.65 6.79
C VAL A 269 -7.30 16.54 6.77
N ILE A 270 -8.54 16.89 7.10
CA ILE A 270 -9.65 15.93 7.14
C ILE A 270 -10.77 16.47 6.25
N TRP A 271 -11.16 15.69 5.25
CA TRP A 271 -12.35 15.93 4.45
C TRP A 271 -13.47 15.01 4.91
N LYS A 272 -14.68 15.55 5.01
CA LYS A 272 -15.89 14.77 5.26
C LYS A 272 -16.66 14.61 3.95
N ARG A 273 -16.97 13.37 3.57
CA ARG A 273 -17.81 13.10 2.41
C ARG A 273 -19.24 13.53 2.71
N MET A 274 -19.79 14.41 1.90
CA MET A 274 -21.20 14.80 1.97
C MET A 274 -22.01 13.76 1.21
N GLN A 275 -22.98 13.10 1.85
CA GLN A 275 -23.95 12.26 1.15
C GLN A 275 -24.82 13.17 0.27
N GLN A 276 -24.93 12.85 -1.02
CA GLN A 276 -25.96 13.46 -1.85
C GLN A 276 -27.31 12.93 -1.38
N GLN A 277 -28.22 13.82 -0.97
CA GLN A 277 -29.62 13.51 -0.69
C GLN A 277 -30.38 13.22 -1.98
#